data_AF-A0A2U3TML6-F1
#
_entry.id   AF-A0A2U3TML6-F1
#
_cell.length_a   1.000
_cell.length_b   1.000
_cell.length_c   1.000
_cell.angle_alpha   90.00
_cell.angle_beta   90.00
_cell.angle_gamma   90.00
#
_symmetry.space_group_name_H-M   'P 1'
#
loop_
_entity.id
_entity.type
_entity.pdbx_description
1 polymer ?
#
loop_
_entity_poly.entity_id
_entity_poly.type
_entity_poly.pdbx_seq_one_letter_code
_entity_poly.pdbx_strand_id
1 'polypeptide(L)'
;MQKLDKDPNTIISTPIFLDATCSGIQHLAGLLLDLELGSNVNLVEYTDKEKPGDIYEKIVDPINKAINKIGLDNINYANLAKIKLTRKILKQSIMTKVYNVTTVGIAEQLRTQLKELKS
;
A
#
# COMPACT_ATOMS: atom_id res chain seq x y z
N MET A 1 -11.47 26.78 8.89
CA MET A 1 -12.44 26.37 7.85
C MET A 1 -13.63 27.31 7.73
N GLN A 2 -14.35 27.67 8.80
CA GLN A 2 -15.52 28.57 8.71
C GLN A 2 -15.32 29.93 8.01
N LYS A 3 -14.09 30.47 7.95
CA LYS A 3 -13.75 31.69 7.20
C LYS A 3 -13.49 31.42 5.70
N LEU A 4 -12.90 30.27 5.37
CA LEU A 4 -12.67 29.83 3.98
C LEU A 4 -14.00 29.62 3.24
N ASP A 5 -15.02 29.07 3.92
CA ASP A 5 -16.36 28.88 3.35
C ASP A 5 -17.02 30.20 2.92
N LYS A 6 -16.58 31.34 3.47
CA LYS A 6 -17.13 32.67 3.17
C LYS A 6 -16.27 33.48 2.21
N ASP A 7 -14.97 33.24 2.19
CA ASP A 7 -14.02 33.89 1.29
C ASP A 7 -12.88 32.93 0.90
N PRO A 8 -12.83 32.50 -0.38
CA PRO A 8 -11.77 31.63 -0.92
C PRO A 8 -10.36 32.22 -0.80
N ASN A 9 -10.23 33.54 -0.67
CA ASN A 9 -8.93 34.23 -0.57
C ASN A 9 -8.45 34.39 0.88
N THR A 10 -9.14 33.77 1.85
CA THR A 10 -8.74 33.80 3.25
C THR A 10 -7.32 33.23 3.41
N ILE A 11 -6.43 33.99 4.06
CA ILE A 11 -5.09 33.52 4.39
C ILE A 11 -5.19 32.37 5.40
N ILE A 12 -4.67 31.20 5.02
CA ILE A 12 -4.58 30.00 5.86
C ILE A 12 -3.13 29.75 6.22
N SER A 13 -2.85 29.54 7.51
CA SER A 13 -1.51 29.18 8.02
C SER A 13 -1.38 27.70 8.37
N THR A 14 -2.43 26.90 8.15
CA THR A 14 -2.41 25.45 8.35
C THR A 14 -1.54 24.78 7.28
N PRO A 15 -0.53 23.97 7.66
CA PRO A 15 0.27 23.22 6.69
C PRO A 15 -0.59 22.22 5.91
N ILE A 16 -0.31 22.10 4.60
CA ILE A 16 -0.88 21.06 3.75
C ILE A 16 0.15 19.94 3.67
N PHE A 17 -0.23 18.73 4.10
CA PHE A 17 0.63 17.56 4.00
C PHE A 17 0.53 16.95 2.60
N LEU A 18 1.68 16.80 1.96
CA LEU A 18 1.83 16.07 0.70
C LEU A 18 2.63 14.81 1.00
N ASP A 19 2.05 13.65 0.70
CA ASP A 19 2.69 12.35 0.87
C ASP A 19 2.72 11.61 -0.47
N ALA A 20 3.77 10.82 -0.67
CA ALA A 20 3.96 10.07 -1.90
C ALA A 20 3.31 8.69 -1.82
N THR A 21 2.92 8.15 -2.98
CA THR A 21 2.49 6.76 -3.08
C THR A 21 3.71 5.84 -2.99
N CYS A 22 4.11 5.51 -1.75
CA CYS A 22 5.23 4.61 -1.42
C CYS A 22 6.60 5.10 -1.95
N SER A 23 7.20 6.08 -1.27
CA SER A 23 8.48 6.70 -1.68
C SER A 23 9.60 5.70 -1.95
N GLY A 24 9.72 4.63 -1.15
CA GLY A 24 10.77 3.62 -1.36
C GLY A 24 10.62 2.88 -2.70
N ILE A 25 9.39 2.57 -3.13
CA ILE A 25 9.14 1.97 -4.45
C ILE A 25 9.37 3.00 -5.56
N GLN A 26 9.01 4.28 -5.35
CA GLN A 26 9.33 5.34 -6.30
C GLN A 26 10.83 5.44 -6.58
N HIS A 27 11.67 5.42 -5.54
CA HIS A 27 13.12 5.41 -5.71
C HIS A 27 13.61 4.19 -6.50
N LEU A 28 13.11 2.99 -6.20
CA LEU A 28 13.47 1.77 -6.93
C LEU A 28 13.05 1.83 -8.40
N ALA A 29 11.83 2.30 -8.69
CA ALA A 29 11.34 2.46 -10.05
C ALA A 29 12.21 3.44 -10.86
N GLY A 30 12.59 4.57 -10.27
CA GLY A 30 13.49 5.54 -10.90
C GLY A 30 14.90 5.00 -11.15
N LEU A 31 15.48 4.29 -10.17
CA LEU A 31 16.82 3.69 -10.29
C LEU A 31 16.87 2.59 -11.35
N LEU A 32 15.79 1.81 -11.49
CA LEU A 32 15.70 0.70 -12.43
C LEU A 32 15.14 1.12 -13.80
N LEU A 33 14.72 2.38 -13.95
CA LEU A 33 13.98 2.87 -15.12
C LEU A 33 12.74 2.00 -15.45
N ASP A 34 12.08 1.49 -14.40
CA ASP A 34 10.92 0.61 -14.53
C ASP A 34 9.64 1.45 -14.68
N LEU A 35 9.19 1.60 -15.93
CA LEU A 35 7.98 2.35 -16.28
C LEU A 35 6.71 1.71 -15.72
N GLU A 36 6.63 0.37 -15.70
CA GLU A 36 5.43 -0.30 -15.19
C GLU A 36 5.32 -0.05 -13.69
N LEU A 37 6.42 -0.25 -12.94
CA LEU A 37 6.45 0.03 -11.52
C LEU A 37 6.20 1.52 -11.25
N GLY A 38 6.84 2.40 -12.02
CA GLY A 38 6.69 3.86 -11.95
C GLY A 38 5.25 4.31 -12.12
N SER A 39 4.48 3.73 -13.05
CA SER A 39 3.05 4.05 -13.21
C SER A 39 2.22 3.66 -11.98
N ASN A 40 2.53 2.53 -11.32
CA ASN A 40 1.82 2.09 -10.11
C ASN A 40 2.09 2.97 -8.87
N VAL A 41 3.19 3.76 -8.92
CA VAL A 41 3.57 4.71 -7.88
C VAL A 41 3.56 6.16 -8.36
N ASN A 42 2.85 6.45 -9.45
CA ASN A 42 2.56 7.81 -9.93
C ASN A 42 3.82 8.62 -10.33
N LEU A 43 4.82 7.96 -10.92
CA LEU A 43 5.99 8.62 -11.52
C LEU A 43 5.86 8.88 -13.02
N VAL A 44 4.80 8.33 -13.63
CA VAL A 44 4.46 8.58 -15.04
C VAL A 44 3.33 9.61 -15.07
N GLU A 45 3.34 10.45 -16.11
CA GLU A 45 2.28 11.43 -16.33
C GLU A 45 0.92 10.73 -16.36
N TYR A 46 -0.05 11.33 -15.67
CA TYR A 46 -1.44 10.91 -15.70
C TYR A 46 -2.31 12.13 -16.03
N THR A 47 -3.41 11.89 -16.72
CA THR A 47 -4.42 12.92 -17.02
C THR A 47 -5.46 13.01 -15.89
N ASP A 48 -6.13 14.15 -15.73
CA ASP A 48 -7.16 14.34 -14.69
C ASP A 48 -8.35 13.35 -14.77
N LYS A 49 -8.46 12.61 -15.89
CA LYS A 49 -9.49 11.58 -16.10
C LYS A 49 -9.05 10.20 -15.63
N GLU A 50 -7.77 10.01 -15.32
CA GLU A 50 -7.19 8.74 -14.91
C GLU A 50 -7.14 8.63 -13.39
N LYS A 51 -7.40 7.43 -12.89
CA LYS A 51 -7.29 7.15 -11.46
C LYS A 51 -5.80 7.03 -11.09
N PRO A 52 -5.34 7.65 -9.99
CA PRO A 52 -3.98 7.45 -9.50
C PRO A 52 -3.65 5.98 -9.29
N GLY A 53 -2.42 5.61 -9.61
CA GLY A 53 -1.86 4.29 -9.37
C GLY A 53 -1.82 3.96 -7.88
N ASP A 54 -2.21 2.73 -7.55
CA ASP A 54 -2.23 2.21 -6.18
C ASP A 54 -1.48 0.88 -6.12
N ILE A 55 -0.16 0.96 -5.94
CA ILE A 55 0.70 -0.22 -5.81
C ILE A 55 0.23 -1.17 -4.71
N TYR A 56 -0.36 -0.65 -3.62
CA TYR A 56 -0.80 -1.48 -2.52
C TYR A 56 -2.00 -2.34 -2.91
N GLU A 57 -2.97 -1.76 -3.63
CA GLU A 57 -4.11 -2.53 -4.15
C GLU A 57 -3.66 -3.53 -5.22
N LYS A 58 -2.79 -3.10 -6.15
CA LYS A 58 -2.32 -3.94 -7.27
C LYS A 58 -1.70 -5.27 -6.81
N ILE A 59 -1.01 -5.28 -5.68
CA ILE A 59 -0.28 -6.47 -5.20
C ILE A 59 -1.05 -7.32 -4.18
N VAL A 60 -2.24 -6.89 -3.74
CA VAL A 60 -3.09 -7.67 -2.82
C VAL A 60 -3.44 -9.04 -3.43
N ASP A 61 -3.90 -9.04 -4.68
CA ASP A 61 -4.33 -10.27 -5.36
C ASP A 61 -3.17 -11.26 -5.58
N PRO A 62 -2.02 -10.85 -6.11
CA PRO A 62 -0.83 -11.71 -6.18
C PRO A 62 -0.44 -12.31 -4.82
N ILE A 63 -0.44 -11.51 -3.75
CA ILE A 63 -0.08 -11.97 -2.40
C ILE A 63 -1.08 -13.01 -1.89
N ASN A 64 -2.38 -12.73 -2.00
CA ASN A 64 -3.43 -13.68 -1.59
C ASN A 64 -3.33 -14.99 -2.38
N LYS A 65 -3.11 -14.94 -3.70
CA LYS A 65 -2.94 -16.15 -4.52
C LYS A 65 -1.75 -16.99 -4.06
N ALA A 66 -0.62 -16.35 -3.74
CA ALA A 66 0.56 -17.03 -3.23
C ALA A 66 0.30 -17.72 -1.88
N ILE A 67 -0.36 -17.02 -0.95
CA ILE A 67 -0.73 -17.57 0.37
C ILE A 67 -1.72 -18.73 0.22
N ASN A 68 -2.75 -18.56 -0.60
CA ASN A 68 -3.80 -19.56 -0.75
C ASN A 68 -3.25 -20.84 -1.38
N LYS A 69 -2.32 -20.72 -2.34
CA LYS A 69 -1.62 -21.87 -2.91
C LYS A 69 -0.90 -22.69 -1.84
N ILE A 70 -0.21 -22.05 -0.89
CA ILE A 70 0.47 -22.75 0.22
C ILE A 70 -0.55 -23.55 1.05
N GLY A 71 -1.74 -23.00 1.30
CA GLY A 71 -2.79 -23.71 2.02
C GLY A 71 -3.41 -24.87 1.24
N LEU A 72 -3.46 -24.79 -0.09
CA LEU A 72 -3.93 -25.90 -0.93
C LEU A 72 -2.90 -27.04 -0.99
N ASP A 73 -1.62 -26.69 -1.06
CA ASP A 73 -0.53 -27.65 -1.25
C ASP A 73 -0.11 -28.32 0.07
N ASN A 74 -0.40 -27.73 1.23
CA ASN A 74 0.01 -28.23 2.54
C ASN A 74 -1.17 -28.34 3.53
N ILE A 75 -1.50 -29.56 3.89
CA ILE A 75 -2.63 -29.86 4.78
C ILE A 75 -2.50 -29.23 6.17
N ASN A 76 -1.27 -29.05 6.68
CA ASN A 76 -1.02 -28.41 7.98
C ASN A 76 -1.39 -26.92 7.96
N TYR A 77 -1.43 -26.31 6.77
CA TYR A 77 -1.75 -24.91 6.56
C TYR A 77 -3.03 -24.70 5.74
N ALA A 78 -3.94 -25.69 5.72
CA ALA A 78 -5.16 -25.66 4.91
C ALA A 78 -6.01 -24.39 5.07
N ASN A 79 -6.00 -23.79 6.27
CA ASN A 79 -6.73 -22.55 6.54
C ASN A 79 -6.23 -21.36 5.71
N LEU A 80 -4.97 -21.37 5.28
CA LEU A 80 -4.42 -20.31 4.41
C LEU A 80 -5.11 -20.29 3.05
N ALA A 81 -5.68 -21.40 2.57
CA ALA A 81 -6.38 -21.46 1.28
C ALA A 81 -7.61 -20.52 1.22
N LYS A 82 -8.14 -20.13 2.38
CA LYS A 82 -9.33 -19.28 2.52
C LYS A 82 -8.99 -17.84 2.91
N ILE A 83 -7.70 -17.49 3.02
CA ILE A 83 -7.30 -16.15 3.39
C ILE A 83 -7.68 -15.15 2.28
N LYS A 84 -8.13 -13.98 2.72
CA LYS A 84 -8.36 -12.81 1.88
C LYS A 84 -7.90 -11.56 2.62
N LEU A 85 -6.61 -11.26 2.48
CA LEU A 85 -6.03 -10.03 3.01
C LEU A 85 -6.47 -8.84 2.15
N THR A 86 -6.57 -7.68 2.77
CA THR A 86 -6.95 -6.42 2.12
C THR A 86 -5.76 -5.48 2.03
N ARG A 87 -5.87 -4.47 1.17
CA ARG A 87 -4.91 -3.36 1.10
C ARG A 87 -4.59 -2.75 2.46
N LYS A 88 -5.60 -2.57 3.32
CA LYS A 88 -5.42 -2.00 4.66
C LYS A 88 -4.43 -2.83 5.50
N ILE A 89 -4.59 -4.15 5.49
CA ILE A 89 -3.73 -5.08 6.24
C ILE A 89 -2.31 -5.09 5.67
N LEU A 90 -2.20 -5.12 4.34
CA LEU A 90 -0.91 -5.32 3.67
C LEU A 90 -0.09 -4.03 3.51
N LYS A 91 -0.72 -2.85 3.55
CA LYS A 91 -0.06 -1.55 3.28
C LYS A 91 1.24 -1.39 4.05
N GLN A 92 1.23 -1.67 5.35
CA GLN A 92 2.40 -1.47 6.21
C GLN A 92 3.57 -2.39 5.83
N SER A 93 3.30 -3.67 5.59
CA SER A 93 4.32 -4.65 5.22
C SER A 93 4.89 -4.40 3.83
N ILE A 94 4.06 -3.96 2.89
CA ILE A 94 4.49 -3.54 1.55
C ILE A 94 5.42 -2.32 1.66
N MET A 95 4.98 -1.28 2.38
CA MET A 95 5.72 -0.03 2.54
C MET A 95 7.08 -0.25 3.21
N THR A 96 7.14 -1.14 4.19
CA THR A 96 8.37 -1.38 4.96
C THR A 96 9.32 -2.38 4.30
N LYS A 97 8.87 -3.17 3.31
CA LYS A 97 9.71 -4.15 2.62
C LYS A 97 10.89 -3.51 1.90
N VAL A 98 10.65 -2.39 1.22
CA VAL A 98 11.69 -1.62 0.53
C VAL A 98 12.67 -0.91 1.47
N TYR A 99 12.31 -0.80 2.76
CA TYR A 99 13.19 -0.34 3.84
C TYR A 99 13.82 -1.49 4.62
N ASN A 100 13.92 -2.67 4.00
CA ASN A 100 14.62 -3.84 4.54
C ASN A 100 14.07 -4.39 5.87
N VAL A 101 12.74 -4.33 6.08
CA VAL A 101 12.13 -5.04 7.21
C VAL A 101 12.37 -6.55 7.10
N THR A 102 12.60 -7.19 8.25
CA THR A 102 12.79 -8.63 8.35
C THR A 102 11.46 -9.39 8.23
N THR A 103 11.53 -10.69 8.00
CA THR A 103 10.34 -11.57 7.98
C THR A 103 9.61 -11.56 9.32
N VAL A 104 10.35 -11.52 10.44
CA VAL A 104 9.79 -11.40 11.79
C VAL A 104 9.08 -10.05 11.95
N GLY A 105 9.67 -8.96 11.45
CA GLY A 105 9.04 -7.64 11.47
C GLY A 105 7.73 -7.60 10.67
N ILE A 106 7.70 -8.21 9.48
CA ILE A 106 6.46 -8.34 8.69
C ILE A 106 5.41 -9.14 9.44
N ALA A 107 5.79 -10.25 10.08
CA ALA A 107 4.87 -11.07 10.85
C ALA A 107 4.20 -10.29 11.99
N GLU A 108 4.96 -9.47 12.73
CA GLU A 108 4.39 -8.63 13.81
C GLU A 108 3.51 -7.50 13.29
N GLN A 109 3.85 -6.88 12.16
CA GLN A 109 2.98 -5.88 11.52
C GLN A 109 1.63 -6.49 11.14
N LEU A 110 1.65 -7.64 10.46
CA LEU A 110 0.42 -8.36 10.08
C LEU A 110 -0.37 -8.78 11.32
N ARG A 111 0.30 -9.29 12.35
CA ARG A 111 -0.34 -9.69 13.61
C ARG A 111 -1.06 -8.52 14.27
N THR A 112 -0.45 -7.34 14.26
CA THR A 112 -1.04 -6.12 14.82
C THR A 112 -2.27 -5.71 14.02
N GLN A 113 -2.16 -5.61 12.70
CA GLN A 113 -3.28 -5.26 11.82
C GLN A 113 -4.46 -6.24 11.93
N LEU A 114 -4.19 -7.54 12.05
CA LEU A 114 -5.23 -8.56 12.19
C LEU A 114 -5.92 -8.54 13.56
N LYS A 115 -5.25 -8.10 14.62
CA LYS A 115 -5.87 -7.93 15.95
C LYS A 115 -6.83 -6.74 15.97
N GLU A 116 -6.44 -5.63 15.36
CA GLU A 116 -7.26 -4.41 15.27
C GLU A 116 -8.57 -4.66 14.50
N LEU A 117 -8.60 -5.60 13.56
CA LEU A 117 -9.80 -5.95 12.80
C LEU A 117 -10.79 -6.87 13.54
N LYS A 118 -10.35 -7.55 14.60
CA LYS A 118 -11.20 -8.40 15.45
C LYS A 118 -11.84 -7.65 16.61
N SER A 119 -11.39 -6.42 16.84
CA SER A 119 -11.89 -5.51 17.88
C SER A 119 -12.95 -4.58 17.29
#